data_AF-A0A138A0R7-F1
#
_entry.id   AF-A0A138A0R7-F1
#
_cell.length_a   1.000
_cell.length_b   1.000
_cell.length_c   1.000
_cell.angle_alpha   90.00
_cell.angle_beta   90.00
_cell.angle_gamma   90.00
#
_symmetry.space_group_name_H-M   'P 1'
#
loop_
_entity.id
_entity.type
_entity.pdbx_description
1 polymer ?
#
loop_
_entity_poly.entity_id
_entity_poly.type
_entity_poly.pdbx_seq_one_letter_code
_entity_poly.pdbx_strand_id
1 'polypeptide(L)'
;MTEQFSNPTPDEARRALAHAAGASVATSADRTRLERGLIAIGLAVAALVLALRLTVGNLDAPGWIRFGGFGVVMAVYVVAITVAVLAMRRAAASPRGFTLRYNLGLGLTMLLYAGYVVAQSVRVDDAVPWMWTVLAALVTMIPALLAAHSISRLALR
;
A
#
# COMPACT_ATOMS: atom_id res chain seq x y z
N MET A 1 38.14 -10.57 -38.83
CA MET A 1 37.72 -9.29 -38.22
C MET A 1 37.74 -9.48 -36.72
N THR A 2 38.80 -9.01 -36.05
CA THR A 2 38.94 -9.05 -34.60
C THR A 2 38.28 -7.81 -34.02
N GLU A 3 37.17 -7.97 -33.31
CA GLU A 3 36.54 -6.88 -32.56
C GLU A 3 37.51 -6.41 -31.46
N GLN A 4 38.01 -5.19 -31.63
CA GLN A 4 38.86 -4.54 -30.65
C GLN A 4 37.97 -4.05 -29.51
N PHE A 5 37.90 -4.81 -28.42
CA PHE A 5 37.27 -4.36 -27.18
C PHE A 5 38.10 -3.19 -26.62
N SER A 6 37.66 -1.96 -26.88
CA SER A 6 38.25 -0.76 -26.30
C SER A 6 38.09 -0.81 -24.77
N ASN A 7 39.21 -0.78 -24.05
CA ASN A 7 39.16 -0.65 -22.59
C ASN A 7 38.43 0.67 -22.23
N PRO A 8 37.41 0.63 -21.35
CA PRO A 8 36.68 1.82 -20.96
C PRO A 8 37.64 2.80 -20.30
N THR A 9 37.50 4.07 -20.65
CA THR A 9 38.31 5.13 -20.04
C THR A 9 38.01 5.23 -18.53
N PRO A 10 38.95 5.74 -17.70
CA PRO A 10 38.73 5.84 -16.25
C PRO A 10 37.47 6.63 -15.86
N ASP A 11 37.09 7.62 -16.67
CA ASP A 11 35.87 8.40 -16.46
C ASP A 11 34.60 7.63 -16.85
N GLU A 12 34.65 6.81 -17.90
CA GLU A 12 33.55 5.90 -18.24
C GLU A 12 33.39 4.81 -17.19
N ALA A 13 34.49 4.27 -16.67
CA ALA A 13 34.47 3.31 -15.56
C ALA A 13 33.88 3.94 -14.29
N ARG A 14 34.23 5.19 -13.95
CA ARG A 14 33.63 5.90 -12.81
C ARG A 14 32.15 6.21 -13.00
N ARG A 15 31.72 6.61 -14.20
CA ARG A 15 30.29 6.83 -14.50
C ARG A 15 29.51 5.53 -14.47
N ALA A 16 30.07 4.45 -15.01
CA ALA A 16 29.47 3.11 -14.95
C ALA A 16 29.40 2.60 -13.50
N LEU A 17 30.44 2.81 -12.68
CA LEU A 17 30.43 2.49 -11.25
C LEU A 17 29.48 3.37 -10.46
N ALA A 18 29.35 4.66 -10.76
CA ALA A 18 28.37 5.54 -10.13
C ALA A 18 26.93 5.18 -10.52
N HIS A 19 26.71 4.76 -11.77
CA HIS A 19 25.44 4.22 -12.23
C HIS A 19 25.13 2.85 -11.61
N ALA A 20 26.13 1.97 -11.47
CA ALA A 20 25.98 0.68 -10.81
C ALA A 20 25.82 0.81 -9.29
N ALA A 21 26.48 1.77 -8.64
CA ALA A 21 26.33 2.08 -7.23
C ALA A 21 24.99 2.78 -6.93
N GLY A 22 24.47 3.56 -7.89
CA GLY A 22 23.11 4.10 -7.85
C GLY A 22 22.04 3.04 -8.17
N ALA A 23 22.41 1.96 -8.84
CA ALA A 23 21.60 0.76 -8.99
C ALA A 23 21.78 -0.14 -7.77
N SER A 24 21.30 0.30 -6.60
CA SER A 24 21.15 -0.61 -5.48
C SER A 24 20.29 -1.80 -5.94
N VAL A 25 20.92 -2.97 -6.05
CA VAL A 25 20.24 -4.18 -6.49
C VAL A 25 19.24 -4.54 -5.41
N ALA A 26 17.94 -4.38 -5.69
CA ALA A 26 16.89 -4.76 -4.75
C ALA A 26 17.14 -6.17 -4.23
N THR A 27 17.27 -6.30 -2.91
CA THR A 27 17.48 -7.60 -2.31
C THR A 27 16.17 -8.39 -2.32
N SER A 28 16.26 -9.73 -2.34
CA SER A 28 15.11 -10.60 -2.17
C SER A 28 14.34 -10.31 -0.87
N ALA A 29 15.04 -9.84 0.17
CA ALA A 29 14.45 -9.42 1.44
C ALA A 29 13.57 -8.17 1.30
N ASP A 30 13.96 -7.18 0.49
CA ASP A 30 13.16 -5.96 0.26
C ASP A 30 11.86 -6.29 -0.48
N ARG A 31 11.91 -7.25 -1.43
CA ARG A 31 10.70 -7.77 -2.08
C ARG A 31 9.73 -8.34 -1.08
N THR A 32 10.17 -9.32 -0.27
CA THR A 32 9.26 -10.02 0.65
C THR A 32 8.65 -9.06 1.66
N ARG A 33 9.41 -8.03 2.07
CA ARG A 33 8.90 -6.95 2.92
C ARG A 33 7.84 -6.10 2.23
N LEU A 34 8.05 -5.70 0.97
CA LEU A 34 7.06 -4.94 0.20
C LEU A 34 5.76 -5.72 -0.02
N GLU A 35 5.88 -7.00 -0.39
CA GLU A 35 4.73 -7.88 -0.62
C GLU A 35 3.91 -8.08 0.67
N ARG A 36 4.57 -8.48 1.76
CA ARG A 36 3.92 -8.64 3.07
C ARG A 36 3.34 -7.32 3.57
N GLY A 37 4.03 -6.21 3.32
CA GLY A 37 3.56 -4.87 3.66
C GLY A 37 2.25 -4.53 2.96
N LEU A 38 2.15 -4.77 1.65
CA LEU A 38 0.91 -4.53 0.89
C LEU A 38 -0.24 -5.43 1.37
N ILE A 39 0.03 -6.72 1.61
CA ILE A 39 -0.97 -7.64 2.13
C ILE A 39 -1.46 -7.17 3.51
N ALA A 40 -0.54 -6.81 4.40
CA ALA A 40 -0.87 -6.31 5.74
C ALA A 40 -1.69 -5.01 5.68
N ILE A 41 -1.36 -4.07 4.78
CA ILE A 41 -2.12 -2.84 4.57
C ILE A 41 -3.51 -3.14 4.03
N GLY A 42 -3.64 -4.02 3.03
CA GLY A 42 -4.93 -4.43 2.49
C GLY A 42 -5.86 -5.01 3.55
N LEU A 43 -5.32 -5.91 4.40
CA LEU A 43 -6.05 -6.48 5.52
C LEU A 43 -6.39 -5.44 6.60
N ALA A 44 -5.45 -4.56 6.93
CA ALA A 44 -5.68 -3.49 7.90
C ALA A 44 -6.80 -2.55 7.44
N VAL A 45 -6.80 -2.14 6.16
CA VAL A 45 -7.85 -1.29 5.60
C VAL A 45 -9.21 -1.99 5.59
N ALA A 46 -9.28 -3.27 5.23
CA ALA A 46 -10.51 -4.04 5.32
C ALA A 46 -11.03 -4.12 6.77
N ALA A 47 -10.14 -4.31 7.74
CA ALA A 47 -10.49 -4.29 9.15
C ALA A 47 -10.99 -2.90 9.59
N LEU A 48 -10.40 -1.82 9.08
CA LEU A 48 -10.86 -0.44 9.36
C LEU A 48 -12.27 -0.20 8.83
N VAL A 49 -12.61 -0.71 7.64
CA VAL A 49 -13.98 -0.65 7.09
C VAL A 49 -14.99 -1.32 8.03
N LEU A 50 -14.67 -2.52 8.52
CA LEU A 50 -15.53 -3.24 9.47
C LEU A 50 -15.61 -2.51 10.83
N ALA A 51 -14.49 -1.98 11.31
CA ALA A 51 -14.43 -1.22 12.56
C ALA A 51 -15.26 0.08 12.46
N LEU A 52 -15.25 0.78 11.32
CA LEU A 52 -16.10 1.94 11.06
C LEU A 52 -17.59 1.57 11.09
N ARG A 53 -17.96 0.39 10.58
CA ARG A 53 -19.35 -0.09 10.66
C ARG A 53 -19.79 -0.42 12.09
N LEU A 54 -18.90 -1.00 12.90
CA LEU A 54 -19.16 -1.36 14.30
C LEU A 54 -19.23 -0.15 15.23
N THR A 55 -18.51 0.92 14.87
CA THR A 55 -18.44 2.15 15.67
C THR A 55 -19.44 3.19 15.14
N VAL A 56 -19.09 3.89 14.05
CA VAL A 56 -19.86 5.00 13.50
C VAL A 56 -21.18 4.54 12.87
N GLY A 57 -21.14 3.43 12.14
CA GLY A 57 -22.32 2.88 11.45
C GLY A 57 -23.29 2.13 12.35
N ASN A 58 -22.97 1.94 13.63
CA ASN A 58 -23.85 1.30 14.60
C ASN A 58 -24.71 2.36 15.31
N LEU A 59 -25.96 2.50 14.86
CA LEU A 59 -26.89 3.48 15.40
C LEU A 59 -27.30 3.18 16.85
N ASP A 60 -27.21 1.91 17.27
CA ASP A 60 -27.53 1.46 18.62
C ASP A 60 -26.37 1.68 19.62
N ALA A 61 -25.20 2.10 19.12
CA ALA A 61 -24.03 2.32 19.97
C ALA A 61 -24.11 3.69 20.69
N PRO A 62 -23.71 3.75 21.98
CA PRO A 62 -23.56 5.01 22.71
C PRO A 62 -22.71 6.04 21.94
N GLY A 63 -23.10 7.33 21.99
CA GLY A 63 -22.42 8.39 21.24
C GLY A 63 -20.90 8.46 21.47
N TRP A 64 -20.44 8.20 22.70
CA TRP A 64 -19.00 8.15 23.01
C TRP A 64 -18.26 7.02 22.28
N ILE A 65 -18.91 5.88 21.98
CA ILE A 65 -18.34 4.81 21.16
C ILE A 65 -18.32 5.22 19.69
N ARG A 66 -19.34 5.93 19.21
CA ARG A 66 -19.41 6.41 17.83
C ARG A 66 -18.28 7.42 17.55
N PHE A 67 -18.15 8.46 18.39
CA PHE A 67 -17.11 9.49 18.23
C PHE A 67 -15.71 9.01 18.62
N GLY A 68 -15.58 8.30 19.74
CA GLY A 68 -14.30 7.73 20.19
C GLY A 68 -13.79 6.65 19.24
N GLY A 69 -14.69 5.77 18.78
CA GLY A 69 -14.39 4.73 17.79
C GLY A 69 -13.92 5.31 16.46
N PHE A 70 -14.57 6.37 15.96
CA PHE A 70 -14.08 7.09 14.78
C PHE A 70 -12.65 7.62 14.98
N GLY A 71 -12.37 8.27 16.11
CA GLY A 71 -11.05 8.78 16.44
C GLY A 71 -9.98 7.68 16.47
N VAL A 72 -10.29 6.54 17.09
CA VAL A 72 -9.39 5.38 17.13
C VAL A 72 -9.14 4.82 15.73
N VAL A 73 -10.19 4.64 14.92
CA VAL A 73 -10.06 4.15 13.54
C VAL A 73 -9.21 5.10 12.69
N MET A 74 -9.40 6.41 12.82
CA MET A 74 -8.56 7.40 12.14
C MET A 74 -7.10 7.37 12.62
N ALA A 75 -6.86 7.22 13.91
CA ALA A 75 -5.49 7.09 14.45
C ALA A 75 -4.79 5.84 13.89
N VAL A 76 -5.47 4.70 13.87
CA VAL A 76 -4.93 3.45 13.29
C VAL A 76 -4.66 3.63 11.78
N TYR A 77 -5.55 4.32 11.06
CA TYR A 77 -5.35 4.63 9.65
C TYR A 77 -4.09 5.48 9.40
N VAL A 78 -3.86 6.54 10.20
CA VAL A 78 -2.66 7.37 10.11
C VAL A 78 -1.39 6.57 10.41
N VAL A 79 -1.44 5.68 11.40
CA VAL A 79 -0.32 4.77 11.71
C VAL A 79 -0.05 3.83 10.52
N ALA A 80 -1.08 3.26 9.91
CA ALA A 80 -0.94 2.37 8.75
C ALA A 80 -0.29 3.09 7.55
N ILE A 81 -0.71 4.33 7.24
CA ILE A 81 -0.07 5.16 6.21
C ILE A 81 1.38 5.45 6.57
N THR A 82 1.65 5.84 7.82
CA THR A 82 3.02 6.16 8.26
C THR A 82 3.95 4.96 8.09
N VAL A 83 3.51 3.77 8.48
CA VAL A 83 4.25 2.51 8.30
C VAL A 83 4.45 2.22 6.81
N ALA A 84 3.44 2.40 5.97
CA ALA A 84 3.54 2.21 4.53
C ALA A 84 4.58 3.13 3.89
N VAL A 85 4.53 4.43 4.22
CA VAL A 85 5.49 5.44 3.72
C VAL A 85 6.91 5.12 4.18
N LEU A 86 7.10 4.74 5.45
CA LEU A 86 8.42 4.37 5.99
C LEU A 86 8.97 3.10 5.33
N ALA A 87 8.13 2.09 5.11
CA ALA A 87 8.51 0.87 4.40
C ALA A 87 8.93 1.19 2.96
N MET A 88 8.19 2.07 2.28
CA MET A 88 8.47 2.48 0.91
C MET A 88 9.76 3.31 0.79
N ARG A 89 10.04 4.23 1.72
CA ARG A 89 11.30 5.01 1.71
C ARG A 89 12.53 4.11 1.80
N ARG A 90 12.44 3.01 2.55
CA ARG A 90 13.51 1.99 2.62
C ARG A 90 13.63 1.19 1.33
N ALA A 91 12.52 0.94 0.67
CA ALA A 91 12.46 0.20 -0.59
C ALA A 91 12.67 1.06 -1.85
N ALA A 92 12.82 2.39 -1.74
CA ALA A 92 13.14 3.27 -2.87
C ALA A 92 14.51 2.97 -3.51
N ALA A 93 15.32 2.14 -2.84
CA ALA A 93 16.47 1.45 -3.38
C ALA A 93 16.12 0.33 -4.40
N SER A 94 14.84 0.15 -4.78
CA SER A 94 14.40 -0.92 -5.68
C SER A 94 14.12 -0.43 -7.12
N PRO A 95 14.18 -1.32 -8.13
CA PRO A 95 13.90 -0.99 -9.52
C PRO A 95 12.56 -0.26 -9.70
N ARG A 96 12.55 0.75 -10.58
CA ARG A 96 11.40 1.65 -10.86
C ARG A 96 10.05 0.93 -11.04
N GLY A 97 10.05 -0.31 -11.55
CA GLY A 97 8.84 -1.12 -11.77
C GLY A 97 8.16 -1.66 -10.49
N PHE A 98 8.87 -1.76 -9.36
CA PHE A 98 8.29 -2.16 -8.08
C PHE A 98 7.61 -0.97 -7.40
N THR A 99 8.27 0.18 -7.39
CA THR A 99 7.76 1.43 -6.82
C THR A 99 6.43 1.87 -7.46
N LEU A 100 6.31 1.79 -8.79
CA LEU A 100 5.08 2.16 -9.49
C LEU A 100 3.89 1.26 -9.10
N ARG A 101 4.10 -0.05 -9.04
CA ARG A 101 3.05 -1.02 -8.69
C ARG A 101 2.62 -0.90 -7.25
N TYR A 102 3.59 -0.70 -6.35
CA TYR A 102 3.33 -0.44 -4.94
C TYR A 102 2.47 0.82 -4.76
N ASN A 103 2.85 1.92 -5.42
CA ASN A 103 2.11 3.19 -5.37
C ASN A 103 0.70 3.08 -5.93
N LEU A 104 0.52 2.37 -7.05
CA LEU A 104 -0.81 2.17 -7.63
C LEU A 104 -1.70 1.34 -6.70
N GLY A 105 -1.17 0.25 -6.14
CA GLY A 105 -1.92 -0.59 -5.19
C GLY A 105 -2.30 0.16 -3.93
N LEU A 106 -1.32 0.80 -3.29
CA LEU A 106 -1.52 1.59 -2.08
C LEU A 106 -2.50 2.75 -2.34
N GLY A 107 -2.23 3.54 -3.38
CA GLY A 107 -3.03 4.72 -3.73
C GLY A 107 -4.48 4.35 -4.03
N LEU A 108 -4.71 3.29 -4.81
CA LEU A 108 -6.06 2.84 -5.14
C LEU A 108 -6.80 2.29 -3.92
N THR A 109 -6.13 1.52 -3.05
CA THR A 109 -6.72 1.05 -1.78
C THR A 109 -7.10 2.21 -0.87
N MET A 110 -6.21 3.21 -0.71
CA MET A 110 -6.50 4.39 0.12
C MET A 110 -7.62 5.24 -0.48
N LEU A 111 -7.69 5.38 -1.80
CA LEU A 111 -8.74 6.10 -2.49
C LEU A 111 -10.11 5.42 -2.31
N LEU A 112 -10.17 4.10 -2.44
CA LEU A 112 -11.39 3.34 -2.19
C LEU A 112 -11.84 3.45 -0.72
N TYR A 113 -10.88 3.38 0.22
CA TYR A 113 -11.17 3.56 1.64
C TYR A 113 -11.70 4.97 1.94
N ALA A 114 -11.06 6.01 1.41
CA ALA A 114 -11.53 7.38 1.55
C ALA A 114 -12.94 7.55 0.96
N GLY A 115 -13.20 6.98 -0.22
CA GLY A 115 -14.53 6.97 -0.83
C GLY A 115 -15.57 6.29 0.06
N TYR A 116 -15.23 5.18 0.70
CA TYR A 116 -16.11 4.51 1.67
C TYR A 116 -16.41 5.41 2.88
N VAL A 117 -15.38 6.03 3.48
CA VAL A 117 -15.56 6.93 4.63
C VAL A 117 -16.47 8.11 4.28
N VAL A 118 -16.26 8.73 3.11
CA VAL A 118 -17.11 9.83 2.62
C VAL A 118 -18.54 9.34 2.41
N ALA A 119 -18.74 8.22 1.71
CA ALA A 119 -20.07 7.66 1.48
C ALA A 119 -20.81 7.34 2.79
N GLN A 120 -20.08 6.88 3.82
CA GLN A 120 -20.64 6.62 5.14
C GLN A 120 -20.98 7.91 5.88
N SER A 121 -20.16 8.97 5.76
CA SER A 121 -20.42 10.27 6.41
C SER A 121 -21.68 10.99 5.91
N VAL A 122 -22.10 10.74 4.67
CA VAL A 122 -23.31 11.34 4.09
C VAL A 122 -24.58 10.61 4.56
N ARG A 123 -24.47 9.36 5.06
CA ARG A 123 -25.59 8.51 5.48
C ARG A 123 -25.80 8.55 7.00
N VAL A 124 -25.88 9.75 7.56
CA VAL A 124 -25.88 10.01 9.02
C VAL A 124 -26.94 9.19 9.78
N ASP A 125 -28.09 8.94 9.15
CA ASP A 125 -29.24 8.27 9.78
C ASP A 125 -29.51 6.84 9.27
N ASP A 126 -28.78 6.38 8.24
CA ASP A 126 -29.00 5.08 7.60
C ASP A 126 -27.75 4.18 7.70
N ALA A 127 -27.87 3.14 8.51
CA ALA A 127 -26.81 2.16 8.65
C ALA A 127 -26.63 1.36 7.35
N VAL A 128 -25.44 1.41 6.75
CA VAL A 128 -25.10 0.61 5.58
C VAL A 128 -25.30 -0.88 5.91
N PRO A 129 -26.03 -1.65 5.07
CA PRO A 129 -26.21 -3.08 5.31
C PRO A 129 -24.88 -3.83 5.41
N TRP A 130 -24.84 -4.86 6.24
CA TRP A 130 -23.62 -5.64 6.48
C TRP A 130 -23.03 -6.23 5.20
N MET A 131 -23.88 -6.73 4.30
CA MET A 131 -23.45 -7.24 2.99
C MET A 131 -22.63 -6.19 2.21
N TRP A 132 -23.09 -4.95 2.14
CA TRP A 132 -22.39 -3.86 1.46
C TRP A 132 -21.09 -3.47 2.17
N THR A 133 -21.06 -3.52 3.49
CA THR A 133 -19.85 -3.27 4.28
C THR A 133 -18.79 -4.33 4.00
N VAL A 134 -19.16 -5.61 4.00
CA VAL A 134 -18.26 -6.72 3.70
C VAL A 134 -17.75 -6.61 2.25
N LEU A 135 -18.63 -6.31 1.30
CA LEU A 135 -18.22 -6.06 -0.09
C LEU A 135 -17.25 -4.89 -0.20
N ALA A 136 -17.49 -3.77 0.50
CA ALA A 136 -16.58 -2.64 0.52
C ALA A 136 -15.22 -3.01 1.13
N ALA A 137 -15.18 -3.81 2.19
CA ALA A 137 -13.95 -4.31 2.80
C ALA A 137 -13.15 -5.19 1.81
N LEU A 138 -13.83 -6.06 1.06
CA LEU A 138 -13.20 -6.87 0.01
C LEU A 138 -12.70 -6.00 -1.15
N VAL A 139 -13.52 -5.08 -1.64
CA VAL A 139 -13.15 -4.20 -2.77
C VAL A 139 -11.97 -3.30 -2.42
N THR A 140 -11.90 -2.78 -1.20
CA THR A 140 -10.79 -1.92 -0.74
C THR A 140 -9.47 -2.68 -0.61
N MET A 141 -9.47 -3.96 -0.23
CA MET A 141 -8.22 -4.75 -0.12
C MET A 141 -7.68 -5.24 -1.49
N ILE A 142 -8.55 -5.42 -2.49
CA ILE A 142 -8.18 -6.03 -3.78
C ILE A 142 -6.99 -5.33 -4.46
N PRO A 143 -6.93 -3.99 -4.60
CA PRO A 143 -5.81 -3.33 -5.25
C PRO A 143 -4.45 -3.60 -4.60
N ALA A 144 -4.39 -3.61 -3.27
CA ALA A 144 -3.18 -3.92 -2.52
C ALA A 144 -2.73 -5.37 -2.77
N LEU A 145 -3.67 -6.32 -2.81
CA LEU A 145 -3.37 -7.73 -3.11
C LEU A 145 -2.91 -7.94 -4.56
N LEU A 146 -3.56 -7.27 -5.53
CA LEU A 146 -3.15 -7.31 -6.93
C LEU A 146 -1.76 -6.68 -7.13
N ALA A 147 -1.47 -5.58 -6.42
CA ALA A 147 -0.15 -4.98 -6.41
C ALA A 147 0.90 -5.92 -5.83
N ALA A 148 0.62 -6.57 -4.69
CA ALA A 148 1.50 -7.57 -4.09
C ALA A 148 1.77 -8.74 -5.07
N HIS A 149 0.73 -9.27 -5.69
CA HIS A 149 0.84 -10.35 -6.69
C HIS A 149 1.63 -9.92 -7.93
N SER A 150 1.44 -8.69 -8.41
CA SER A 150 2.18 -8.18 -9.56
C SER A 150 3.67 -7.97 -9.24
N ILE A 151 4.02 -7.58 -8.01
CA ILE A 151 5.41 -7.52 -7.52
C ILE A 151 6.02 -8.92 -7.46
N SER A 152 5.26 -9.94 -7.04
CA SER A 152 5.74 -11.33 -7.02
C SER A 152 5.94 -11.89 -8.43
N ARG A 153 5.09 -11.55 -9.41
CA ARG A 153 5.29 -12.01 -10.81
C ARG A 153 6.50 -11.41 -11.50
N LEU A 154 6.91 -10.18 -11.18
CA LEU A 154 8.17 -9.61 -11.69
C LEU A 154 9.40 -10.21 -11.04
N ALA A 155 9.23 -11.09 -10.06
CA ALA A 155 10.30 -11.92 -9.53
C ALA A 155 10.76 -13.02 -10.45
N LEU A 156 9.81 -13.55 -11.21
CA LEU A 156 9.98 -14.81 -11.93
C LEU A 156 10.41 -14.58 -13.38
N ARG A 157 10.59 -13.31 -13.77
CA ARG A 157 11.08 -12.88 -15.08
C ARG A 157 12.40 -12.16 -14.91
#